data_AF-A0A8T5DNG6-F1
#
_entry.id   AF-A0A8T5DNG6-F1
#
_cell.length_a   1.000
_cell.length_b   1.000
_cell.length_c   1.000
_cell.angle_alpha   90.00
_cell.angle_beta   90.00
_cell.angle_gamma   90.00
#
_symmetry.space_group_name_H-M   'P 1'
#
loop_
_entity.id
_entity.type
_entity.pdbx_description
1 polymer ?
#
loop_
_entity_poly.entity_id
_entity_poly.type
_entity_poly.pdbx_seq_one_letter_code
_entity_poly.pdbx_strand_id
1 'polypeptide(L)' 'MANNISRLLTGIGLLVLGIIFFVLALFDSFWLFFYAIPFIIIGVWIFFNDGEDKIEKIKYKGGKK' A
#
# COMPACT_ATOMS: atom_id res chain seq x y z
N MET A 1 9.55 -12.10 8.30
CA MET A 1 10.02 -12.13 6.90
C MET A 1 8.85 -12.18 5.93
N ALA A 2 7.80 -12.97 6.21
CA ALA A 2 6.57 -12.98 5.40
C ALA A 2 5.79 -11.64 5.40
N ASN A 3 5.72 -10.92 6.54
CA ASN A 3 4.93 -9.69 6.61
C ASN A 3 5.49 -8.57 5.69
N ASN A 4 6.81 -8.39 5.65
CA ASN A 4 7.50 -7.43 4.77
C ASN A 4 7.20 -7.68 3.28
N ILE A 5 7.14 -8.94 2.85
CA ILE A 5 6.85 -9.29 1.45
C ILE A 5 5.36 -9.03 1.15
N SER A 6 4.47 -9.37 2.09
CA SER A 6 3.04 -9.13 1.92
C SER A 6 2.70 -7.64 1.87
N ARG A 7 3.33 -6.81 2.70
CA ARG A 7 3.18 -5.34 2.66
C ARG A 7 3.71 -4.77 1.36
N LEU A 8 4.88 -5.23 0.92
CA LEU A 8 5.50 -4.78 -0.32
C LEU A 8 4.64 -5.15 -1.54
N LEU A 9 4.13 -6.38 -1.59
CA LEU A 9 3.21 -6.82 -2.65
C LEU A 9 1.89 -6.04 -2.64
N THR A 10 1.31 -5.82 -1.45
CA THR A 10 0.04 -5.09 -1.30
C THR A 10 0.21 -3.61 -1.67
N GLY A 11 1.28 -2.96 -1.19
CA GLY A 11 1.60 -1.57 -1.49
C GLY A 11 1.88 -1.36 -2.98
N ILE A 12 2.72 -2.21 -3.59
CA ILE A 12 2.99 -2.14 -5.04
C ILE A 12 1.71 -2.41 -5.83
N GLY A 13 0.91 -3.42 -5.45
CA GLY A 13 -0.35 -3.73 -6.13
C GLY A 13 -1.32 -2.55 -6.14
N LEU A 14 -1.51 -1.91 -4.98
CA LEU A 14 -2.34 -0.70 -4.84
C LEU A 14 -1.80 0.49 -5.63
N LEU A 15 -0.47 0.68 -5.66
CA LEU A 15 0.15 1.73 -6.46
C LEU A 15 -0.06 1.51 -7.96
N VAL A 16 0.13 0.27 -8.43
CA VAL A 16 -0.10 -0.08 -9.85
C VAL A 16 -1.57 0.13 -10.22
N LEU A 17 -2.51 -0.32 -9.38
CA LEU A 17 -3.94 -0.05 -9.57
C LEU A 17 -4.24 1.46 -9.63
N GLY A 18 -3.68 2.24 -8.70
CA GLY A 18 -3.84 3.69 -8.67
C GLY A 18 -3.31 4.38 -9.94
N ILE A 19 -2.16 3.93 -10.45
CA ILE A 19 -1.59 4.44 -11.72
C ILE A 19 -2.48 4.07 -12.90
N ILE A 20 -3.01 2.84 -12.95
CA ILE A 20 -3.93 2.43 -14.02
C ILE A 20 -5.18 3.32 -14.00
N PHE A 21 -5.80 3.52 -12.84
CA PHE A 21 -6.94 4.43 -12.71
C PHE A 21 -6.59 5.86 -13.10
N PHE A 22 -5.39 6.34 -12.77
CA PHE A 22 -4.92 7.66 -13.15
C PHE A 22 -4.79 7.80 -14.67
N VAL A 23 -4.21 6.79 -15.34
CA VAL A 23 -4.10 6.78 -16.80
C VAL A 23 -5.47 6.71 -17.45
N LEU A 24 -6.38 5.85 -16.97
CA LEU A 24 -7.75 5.78 -17.47
C LEU A 24 -8.50 7.12 -17.28
N ALA A 25 -8.27 7.82 -16.18
CA ALA A 25 -8.85 9.13 -15.92
C ALA A 25 -8.42 10.21 -16.94
N LEU A 26 -7.21 10.09 -17.52
CA LEU A 26 -6.76 11.00 -18.57
C LEU A 26 -7.52 10.82 -19.89
N PHE A 27 -8.07 9.63 -20.14
CA PHE A 27 -8.73 9.30 -21.41
C PHE A 27 -10.25 9.24 -21.34
N ASP A 28 -10.83 8.88 -20.19
CA ASP A 28 -12.27 8.61 -20.06
C ASP A 28 -13.01 9.73 -19.32
N SER A 29 -12.61 10.02 -18.07
CA SER A 29 -13.35 10.99 -17.25
C SER A 29 -12.51 11.58 -16.13
N PHE A 30 -12.61 12.90 -15.95
CA PHE A 30 -12.02 13.60 -14.81
C PHE A 30 -12.50 13.06 -13.46
N TRP A 31 -13.69 12.48 -13.39
CA TRP A 31 -14.23 11.90 -12.15
C TRP A 31 -13.41 10.69 -11.65
N LEU A 32 -12.71 9.98 -12.54
CA LEU A 32 -11.85 8.85 -12.16
C LEU A 32 -10.64 9.27 -11.31
N PHE A 33 -10.24 10.55 -11.36
CA PHE A 33 -9.17 11.06 -10.48
C PHE A 33 -9.54 11.00 -9.00
N PHE A 34 -10.83 11.14 -8.65
CA PHE A 34 -11.29 10.99 -7.27
C PHE A 34 -11.08 9.57 -6.72
N TYR A 35 -10.98 8.57 -7.60
CA TYR A 35 -10.63 7.20 -7.21
C TYR A 35 -9.13 6.96 -7.30
N ALA A 36 -8.47 7.46 -8.35
CA ALA A 36 -7.03 7.27 -8.56
C ALA A 36 -6.19 7.87 -7.41
N ILE A 37 -6.52 9.09 -6.97
CA ILE A 37 -5.73 9.81 -5.96
C ILE A 37 -5.74 9.07 -4.60
N PRO A 38 -6.89 8.67 -4.02
CA PRO A 38 -6.91 7.88 -2.80
C PRO A 38 -6.16 6.54 -2.91
N PHE A 39 -6.29 5.83 -4.03
CA PHE A 39 -5.56 4.57 -4.24
C PHE A 39 -4.05 4.76 -4.21
N ILE A 40 -3.55 5.82 -4.86
CA ILE A 40 -2.13 6.17 -4.83
C ILE A 40 -1.70 6.54 -3.41
N ILE A 41 -2.46 7.38 -2.70
CA ILE A 41 -2.14 7.81 -1.33
C ILE A 41 -2.06 6.60 -0.38
N ILE A 42 -3.06 5.72 -0.42
CA ILE A 42 -3.10 4.52 0.42
C ILE A 42 -1.96 3.56 0.04
N GLY A 43 -1.69 3.38 -1.26
CA GLY A 43 -0.59 2.56 -1.75
C GLY A 43 0.77 3.05 -1.26
N VAL A 44 1.03 4.36 -1.37
CA VAL A 44 2.24 5.00 -0.82
C VAL A 44 2.31 4.79 0.68
N TRP A 45 1.22 5.04 1.40
CA TRP A 45 1.19 4.94 2.86
C TRP A 45 1.51 3.51 3.33
N ILE A 46 0.89 2.49 2.73
CA ILE A 46 1.17 1.07 3.05
C ILE A 46 2.61 0.70 2.67
N PHE A 47 3.09 1.17 1.53
CA PHE A 47 4.45 0.87 1.08
C PHE A 47 5.52 1.41 2.04
N PHE A 48 5.33 2.64 2.54
CA PHE A 48 6.26 3.30 3.47
C PHE A 48 5.96 3.05 4.95
N ASN A 49 4.90 2.33 5.31
CA ASN A 49 4.56 2.04 6.70
C ASN A 49 5.46 0.92 7.29
N ASP A 50 6.74 1.22 7.45
CA ASP A 50 7.75 0.38 8.10
C ASP A 50 7.54 0.24 9.63
N GLY A 51 6.63 1.02 10.22
CA GLY A 51 6.38 1.03 11.65
C GLY A 51 5.66 -0.21 12.16
N GLU A 52 4.72 -0.76 11.38
CA GLU A 52 3.90 -1.91 11.79
C GLU A 52 4.73 -3.19 11.95
N ASP A 53 5.67 -3.42 11.04
CA ASP A 53 6.62 -4.55 11.11
C ASP A 53 7.49 -4.51 12.36
N LYS A 54 7.83 -3.32 12.87
CA LYS A 54 8.65 -3.18 14.07
C LYS A 54 7.89 -3.61 15.32
N ILE A 55 6.59 -3.31 15.39
CA ILE A 55 5.71 -3.72 16.49
C ILE A 55 5.54 -5.24 16.51
N GLU A 56 5.36 -5.85 15.34
CA GLU A 56 5.22 -7.31 15.22
C GLU A 56 6.52 -8.04 15.65
N LYS A 57 7.69 -7.53 15.24
CA LYS A 57 9.00 -8.08 15.68
C LYS A 57 9.21 -7.98 17.19
N ILE A 58 8.68 -6.95 17.85
CA ILE A 58 8.75 -6.80 19.31
C ILE A 58 7.83 -7.83 19.99
N LYS A 59 6.64 -8.08 19.46
CA LYS A 59 5.68 -9.06 20.00
C LYS A 59 6.24 -10.49 19.99
N TYR A 60 6.97 -10.86 18.93
CA TYR A 60 7.65 -12.17 18.83
C TYR A 60 8.88 -12.32 19.73
N LYS A 61 9.54 -11.22 20.13
CA LYS A 61 10.66 -11.26 21.09
C LYS A 61 10.21 -11.20 22.55
N GLY A 62 9.08 -10.55 22.84
CA GLY A 62 8.53 -10.39 24.19
C GLY A 62 7.60 -11.53 24.64
N GLY A 63 7.10 -12.34 23.70
CA GLY A 63 6.39 -13.58 24.03
C GLY A 63 7.37 -14.65 24.47
N LYS A 64 7.42 -14.94 25.78
CA LYS A 64 8.01 -16.18 26.29
C LYS A 64 7.37 -17.35 25.53
N LYS A 65 8.20 -18.27 25.03
CA LYS A 65 7.77 -19.61 24.63
C LYS A 65 7.12 -20.31 25.82
#